data_AF-A0A7J7SNM5-F1
#
_entry.id   AF-A0A7J7SNM5-F1
#
_cell.length_a   1.000
_cell.length_b   1.000
_cell.length_c   1.000
_cell.angle_alpha   90.00
_cell.angle_beta   90.00
_cell.angle_gamma   90.00
#
_symmetry.space_group_name_H-M   'P 1'
#
loop_
_entity.id
_entity.type
_entity.pdbx_description
1 polymer ?
#
loop_
_entity_poly.entity_id
_entity_poly.type
_entity_poly.pdbx_seq_one_letter_code
_entity_poly.pdbx_strand_id
1 'polypeptide(L)'
;MALESLCQSLGDQYCCRRCLLLKRLDLTISAFHWSDRAEAKGEAMKAVLIPIRETLTPESDVSIAHILAARADLSRLVPATSKAARRGTSCAINKVLMGNVPDRGGRPDELEAPMPSWQSRRDNGGGRKAGRHSWGGKKKKK
;
A
#
# COMPACT_ATOMS: atom_id res chain seq x y z
N MET A 1 1.94 21.64 -30.62
CA MET A 1 2.94 21.71 -29.52
C MET A 1 2.36 21.39 -28.14
N ALA A 2 1.52 22.23 -27.51
CA ALA A 2 1.06 21.97 -26.13
C ALA A 2 0.18 20.70 -25.98
N LEU A 3 -0.76 20.48 -26.91
CA LEU A 3 -1.68 19.34 -26.87
C LEU A 3 -0.99 18.01 -27.18
N GLU A 4 -0.02 18.01 -28.09
CA GLU A 4 0.81 16.83 -28.40
C GLU A 4 1.71 16.49 -27.21
N SER A 5 2.32 17.48 -26.57
CA SER A 5 3.11 17.29 -25.34
C SER A 5 2.25 16.72 -24.20
N LEU A 6 1.02 17.20 -24.04
CA LEU A 6 0.08 16.65 -23.07
C LEU A 6 -0.30 15.19 -23.41
N CYS A 7 -0.57 14.90 -24.68
CA CYS A 7 -0.87 13.55 -25.14
C CYS A 7 0.28 12.57 -24.84
N GLN A 8 1.52 12.99 -25.12
CA GLN A 8 2.71 12.20 -24.82
C GLN A 8 2.84 11.96 -23.31
N SER A 9 2.74 13.03 -22.50
CA SER A 9 2.87 12.92 -21.05
C SER A 9 1.79 12.01 -20.43
N LEU A 10 0.55 12.11 -20.91
CA LEU A 10 -0.53 11.22 -20.49
C LEU A 10 -0.25 9.77 -20.92
N GLY A 11 0.26 9.56 -22.13
CA GLY A 11 0.66 8.24 -22.61
C GLY A 11 1.69 7.59 -21.70
N ASP A 12 2.75 8.32 -21.36
CA ASP A 12 3.81 7.84 -20.47
C ASP A 12 3.27 7.53 -19.06
N GLN A 13 2.44 8.41 -18.49
CA GLN A 13 1.84 8.19 -17.18
C GLN A 13 0.89 6.99 -17.16
N TYR A 14 0.03 6.84 -18.17
CA TYR A 14 -0.88 5.71 -18.25
C TYR A 14 -0.14 4.41 -18.49
N CYS A 15 0.93 4.42 -19.29
CA CYS A 15 1.80 3.26 -19.46
C CYS A 15 2.40 2.81 -18.13
N CYS A 16 3.00 3.72 -17.36
CA CYS A 16 3.53 3.42 -16.02
C CYS A 16 2.46 2.84 -15.07
N ARG A 17 1.26 3.43 -15.05
CA ARG A 17 0.14 2.93 -14.23
C ARG A 17 -0.32 1.54 -14.67
N ARG A 18 -0.44 1.29 -15.98
CA ARG A 18 -0.81 -0.02 -16.52
C ARG A 18 0.24 -1.07 -16.20
N CYS A 19 1.54 -0.78 -16.36
CA CYS A 19 2.62 -1.66 -15.93
C CYS A 19 2.46 -2.09 -14.46
N LEU A 20 2.20 -1.14 -13.56
CA LEU A 20 1.96 -1.43 -12.15
C LEU A 20 0.74 -2.35 -11.95
N LEU A 21 -0.38 -2.05 -12.60
CA LEU A 21 -1.60 -2.86 -12.50
C LEU A 21 -1.41 -4.28 -13.02
N LEU A 22 -0.69 -4.44 -14.14
CA LEU A 22 -0.35 -5.75 -14.71
C LEU A 22 0.54 -6.55 -13.76
N LYS A 23 1.57 -5.92 -13.18
CA LYS A 23 2.41 -6.59 -12.18
C LYS A 23 1.64 -6.97 -10.92
N ARG A 24 0.72 -6.10 -10.45
CA ARG A 24 -0.18 -6.44 -9.34
C ARG A 24 -1.02 -7.66 -9.68
N LEU A 25 -1.64 -7.69 -10.87
CA LEU A 25 -2.42 -8.83 -11.35
C LEU A 25 -1.59 -10.11 -11.31
N ASP A 26 -0.39 -10.11 -11.89
CA ASP A 26 0.53 -11.25 -11.91
C ASP A 26 0.84 -11.78 -10.50
N LEU A 27 1.12 -10.86 -9.56
CA LEU A 27 1.37 -11.22 -8.17
C LEU A 27 0.14 -11.79 -7.47
N THR A 28 -1.06 -11.25 -7.70
CA THR A 28 -2.31 -11.82 -7.18
C THR A 28 -2.54 -13.24 -7.71
N ILE A 29 -2.32 -13.48 -9.01
CA ILE A 29 -2.46 -14.81 -9.61
C ILE A 29 -1.47 -15.80 -8.97
N SER A 30 -0.25 -15.34 -8.72
CA SER A 30 0.80 -16.14 -8.08
C SER A 30 0.47 -16.44 -6.61
N ALA A 31 -0.08 -15.47 -5.87
CA ALA A 31 -0.44 -15.63 -4.45
C ALA A 31 -1.52 -16.71 -4.22
N PHE A 32 -2.40 -16.96 -5.20
CA PHE A 32 -3.36 -18.05 -5.09
C PHE A 32 -2.70 -19.43 -4.98
N HIS A 33 -1.44 -19.61 -5.40
CA HIS A 33 -0.75 -20.89 -5.28
C HIS A 33 -0.19 -21.17 -3.87
N TRP A 34 -0.40 -20.28 -2.90
CA TRP A 34 0.17 -20.40 -1.55
C TRP A 34 -0.68 -21.25 -0.58
N SER A 35 -1.77 -21.86 -1.05
CA SER A 35 -2.57 -22.78 -0.22
C SER A 35 -2.77 -24.11 -0.94
N ASP A 36 -2.68 -25.21 -0.20
CA ASP A 36 -2.82 -26.58 -0.73
C ASP A 36 -4.12 -26.77 -1.55
N ARG A 37 -5.21 -26.15 -1.10
CA ARG A 37 -6.51 -26.19 -1.79
C ARG A 37 -6.50 -25.50 -3.14
N ALA A 38 -5.74 -24.41 -3.26
CA ALA A 38 -5.68 -23.60 -4.46
C ALA A 38 -4.57 -24.08 -5.41
N GLU A 39 -3.53 -24.73 -4.90
CA GLU A 39 -2.54 -25.45 -5.71
C GLU A 39 -3.21 -26.54 -6.55
N ALA A 40 -4.10 -27.34 -5.95
CA ALA A 40 -4.88 -28.36 -6.66
C ALA A 40 -5.78 -27.80 -7.79
N LYS A 41 -6.10 -26.50 -7.75
CA LYS A 41 -6.89 -25.80 -8.79
C LYS A 41 -6.06 -24.84 -9.63
N GLY A 42 -4.75 -24.80 -9.42
CA GLY A 42 -3.85 -23.81 -10.02
C GLY A 42 -3.82 -23.91 -11.54
N GLU A 43 -3.79 -25.12 -12.10
CA GLU A 43 -3.78 -25.33 -13.55
C GLU A 43 -5.07 -24.85 -14.22
N ALA A 44 -6.23 -25.22 -13.66
CA ALA A 44 -7.53 -24.77 -14.18
C ALA A 44 -7.67 -23.24 -14.12
N MET A 45 -7.16 -22.62 -13.05
CA MET A 45 -7.14 -21.16 -12.91
C MET A 45 -6.19 -20.50 -13.92
N LYS A 46 -4.97 -21.04 -14.11
CA LYS A 46 -4.01 -20.55 -15.12
C LYS A 46 -4.58 -20.63 -16.52
N ALA A 47 -5.26 -21.73 -16.87
CA ALA A 47 -5.88 -21.93 -18.17
C ALA A 47 -6.90 -20.82 -18.51
N VAL A 48 -7.58 -20.26 -17.50
CA VAL A 48 -8.53 -19.16 -17.68
C VAL A 48 -7.84 -17.80 -17.68
N LEU A 49 -6.87 -17.58 -16.78
CA LEU A 49 -6.29 -16.25 -16.56
C LEU A 49 -5.15 -15.89 -17.51
N ILE A 50 -4.38 -16.86 -18.00
CA ILE A 50 -3.26 -16.62 -18.93
C ILE A 50 -3.74 -15.97 -20.23
N PRO A 51 -4.76 -16.49 -20.93
CA PRO A 51 -5.23 -15.87 -22.17
C PRO A 51 -5.70 -14.42 -21.98
N ILE A 52 -6.39 -14.15 -20.86
CA ILE A 52 -6.81 -12.79 -20.51
C ILE A 52 -5.57 -11.92 -20.29
N ARG A 53 -4.58 -12.40 -19.54
CA ARG A 53 -3.36 -11.66 -19.24
C ARG A 53 -2.55 -11.29 -20.49
N GLU A 54 -2.51 -12.17 -21.49
CA GLU A 54 -1.81 -11.97 -22.76
C GLU A 54 -2.44 -10.87 -23.62
N THR A 55 -3.76 -10.67 -23.53
CA THR A 55 -4.44 -9.57 -24.24
C THR A 55 -4.18 -8.19 -23.62
N LEU A 56 -3.65 -8.14 -22.40
CA LEU A 56 -3.47 -6.88 -21.67
C LEU A 56 -2.07 -6.30 -21.89
N THR A 57 -2.02 -5.15 -22.55
CA THR A 57 -0.78 -4.43 -22.87
C THR A 57 -0.53 -3.27 -21.89
N PRO A 58 0.74 -2.89 -21.65
CA PRO A 58 1.05 -1.69 -20.89
C PRO A 58 0.78 -0.41 -21.68
N GLU A 59 0.77 -0.48 -23.01
CA GLU A 59 0.54 0.66 -23.90
C GLU A 59 -0.84 1.29 -23.69
N SER A 60 -0.91 2.60 -23.89
CA SER A 60 -2.15 3.38 -23.76
C SER A 60 -2.61 3.90 -25.11
N ASP A 61 -3.87 3.67 -25.44
CA ASP A 61 -4.48 4.14 -26.71
C ASP A 61 -4.97 5.60 -26.63
N VAL A 62 -4.39 6.40 -25.75
CA VAL A 62 -4.79 7.80 -25.57
C VAL A 62 -4.31 8.61 -26.76
N SER A 63 -5.27 9.23 -27.43
CA SER A 63 -5.02 10.09 -28.59
C SER A 63 -5.52 11.50 -28.32
N ILE A 64 -5.12 12.44 -29.18
CA ILE A 64 -5.56 13.84 -29.12
C ILE A 64 -7.10 13.94 -29.14
N ALA A 65 -7.77 13.09 -29.92
CA ALA A 65 -9.23 13.06 -29.97
C ALA A 65 -9.85 12.72 -28.60
N HIS A 66 -9.25 11.81 -27.83
CA HIS A 66 -9.70 11.48 -26.47
C HIS A 66 -9.54 12.67 -25.51
N ILE A 67 -8.47 13.46 -25.66
CA ILE A 67 -8.23 14.65 -24.83
C ILE A 67 -9.27 15.73 -25.15
N LEU A 68 -9.56 15.96 -26.44
CA LEU A 68 -10.56 16.93 -26.86
C LEU A 68 -11.99 16.51 -26.50
N ALA A 69 -12.27 15.20 -26.50
CA ALA A 69 -13.55 14.65 -26.07
C ALA A 69 -13.71 14.61 -24.55
N ALA A 70 -12.63 14.81 -23.77
CA ALA A 70 -12.67 14.76 -22.33
C ALA A 70 -13.53 15.90 -21.78
N ARG A 71 -14.71 15.56 -21.26
CA ARG A 71 -15.60 16.51 -20.58
C ARG A 71 -15.02 16.90 -19.22
N ALA A 72 -15.22 18.14 -18.81
CA ALA A 72 -14.78 18.65 -17.50
C ALA A 72 -15.26 17.77 -16.32
N ASP A 73 -16.45 17.17 -16.44
CA ASP A 73 -17.06 16.33 -15.40
C ASP A 73 -16.36 14.97 -15.20
N LEU A 74 -15.55 14.49 -16.16
CA LEU A 74 -14.81 13.22 -16.03
C LEU A 74 -13.69 13.29 -14.99
N SER A 75 -13.24 14.49 -14.63
CA SER A 75 -12.31 14.70 -13.52
C SER A 75 -12.95 14.43 -12.16
N ARG A 76 -14.28 14.34 -12.09
CA ARG A 76 -15.02 14.10 -10.85
C ARG A 76 -15.00 12.60 -10.51
N LEU A 77 -13.91 12.15 -9.92
CA LEU A 77 -13.79 10.79 -9.38
C LEU A 77 -14.81 10.61 -8.24
N VAL A 78 -15.89 9.87 -8.50
CA VAL A 78 -16.79 9.40 -7.45
C VAL A 78 -16.20 8.12 -6.86
N PRO A 79 -15.82 8.09 -5.57
CA PRO A 79 -15.25 6.89 -4.98
C PRO A 79 -16.23 5.71 -5.11
N ALA A 80 -15.78 4.63 -5.75
CA ALA A 80 -16.56 3.39 -5.88
C ALA A 80 -16.90 2.77 -4.51
N THR A 81 -16.14 3.12 -3.47
CA THR A 81 -16.36 2.72 -2.08
C THR A 81 -17.27 3.66 -1.31
N SER A 82 -17.72 4.76 -1.92
CA SER A 82 -18.60 5.73 -1.26
C SER A 82 -19.89 5.06 -0.79
N LYS A 83 -20.47 5.60 0.29
CA LYS A 83 -21.77 5.14 0.80
C LYS A 83 -22.85 5.19 -0.28
N ALA A 84 -22.80 6.20 -1.16
CA ALA A 84 -23.70 6.33 -2.30
C ALA A 84 -23.53 5.19 -3.30
N ALA A 85 -22.29 4.89 -3.70
CA ALA A 85 -21.99 3.78 -4.62
C ALA A 85 -22.34 2.40 -4.03
N ARG A 86 -22.19 2.22 -2.71
CA ARG A 86 -22.45 0.94 -2.03
C ARG A 86 -23.89 0.72 -1.56
N ARG A 87 -24.76 1.74 -1.66
CA ARG A 87 -26.15 1.67 -1.16
C ARG A 87 -26.98 0.57 -1.83
N GLY A 88 -26.67 0.21 -3.07
CA GLY A 88 -27.40 -0.80 -3.86
C GLY A 88 -26.61 -2.08 -4.17
N THR A 89 -25.37 -2.23 -3.69
CA THR A 89 -24.49 -3.35 -4.07
C THR A 89 -24.35 -4.42 -2.98
N SER A 90 -25.41 -4.62 -2.19
CA SER A 90 -25.44 -5.68 -1.18
C SER A 90 -25.38 -7.06 -1.85
N CYS A 91 -24.39 -7.87 -1.47
CA CYS A 91 -24.28 -9.25 -1.95
C CYS A 91 -23.82 -10.17 -0.83
N ALA A 92 -23.77 -11.48 -1.08
CA ALA A 92 -23.33 -12.47 -0.08
C ALA A 92 -21.94 -12.16 0.52
N ILE A 93 -21.10 -11.43 -0.22
CA ILE A 93 -19.76 -10.99 0.22
C ILE A 93 -19.83 -9.62 0.90
N ASN A 94 -20.57 -8.65 0.33
CA ASN A 94 -20.72 -7.30 0.85
C ASN A 94 -22.10 -7.11 1.49
N LYS A 95 -22.31 -7.70 2.68
CA LYS A 95 -23.61 -7.66 3.36
C LYS A 95 -23.87 -6.36 4.12
N VAL A 96 -22.82 -5.73 4.66
CA VAL A 96 -22.95 -4.62 5.61
C VAL A 96 -22.42 -3.33 4.99
N LEU A 97 -23.28 -2.31 4.94
CA LEU A 97 -22.87 -0.95 4.64
C LEU A 97 -22.46 -0.26 5.94
N MET A 98 -21.15 -0.05 6.12
CA MET A 98 -20.63 0.65 7.29
C MET A 98 -21.20 2.09 7.33
N GLY A 99 -21.68 2.49 8.51
CA GLY A 99 -22.18 3.83 8.77
C GLY A 99 -21.07 4.88 8.82
N ASN A 100 -21.36 6.03 9.46
CA ASN A 100 -20.31 7.02 9.70
C ASN A 100 -19.27 6.42 10.66
N VAL A 101 -18.02 6.30 10.21
CA VAL A 101 -16.92 5.78 11.04
C VAL A 101 -16.25 6.99 11.68
N PRO A 102 -16.30 7.14 13.02
CA PRO A 102 -15.61 8.24 13.69
C PRO A 102 -14.10 8.15 13.43
N ASP A 103 -13.45 9.30 13.42
CA ASP A 103 -11.99 9.38 13.27
C ASP A 103 -11.33 8.51 14.35
N ARG A 104 -10.38 7.68 13.94
CA ARG A 104 -9.66 6.76 14.84
C ARG A 104 -8.31 7.34 15.29
N GLY A 105 -8.01 8.58 14.90
CA GLY A 105 -6.75 9.24 15.21
C GLY A 105 -5.57 8.60 14.47
N GLY A 106 -4.36 8.96 14.89
CA GLY A 106 -3.12 8.43 14.30
C GLY A 106 -2.65 9.24 13.09
N ARG A 107 -3.13 10.47 12.93
CA ARG A 107 -2.48 11.40 12.00
C ARG A 107 -1.05 11.63 12.48
N PRO A 108 -0.07 11.71 11.58
CA PRO A 108 1.31 11.98 11.94
C PRO A 108 1.47 13.24 12.81
N ASP A 109 0.59 14.23 12.60
CA ASP A 109 0.60 15.52 13.30
C ASP A 109 -0.04 15.45 14.70
N GLU A 110 -0.76 14.38 15.02
CA GLU A 110 -1.40 14.12 16.33
C GLU A 110 -0.55 13.19 17.22
N LEU A 111 0.59 12.73 16.72
CA LEU A 111 1.52 11.92 17.50
C LEU A 111 2.14 12.77 18.61
N GLU A 112 1.95 12.34 19.86
CA GLU A 112 2.68 12.89 21.00
C GLU A 112 4.18 12.74 20.75
N ALA A 113 4.96 13.74 21.18
CA ALA A 113 6.40 13.76 20.97
C ALA A 113 7.04 12.44 21.47
N PRO A 114 8.05 11.91 20.75
CA PRO A 114 8.68 10.66 21.15
C PRO A 114 9.21 10.77 22.57
N MET A 115 9.12 9.67 23.32
CA MET A 115 9.65 9.58 24.68
C MET A 115 11.08 10.17 24.73
N PRO A 116 11.39 11.02 25.73
CA PRO A 116 12.72 11.59 25.86
C PRO A 116 13.78 10.50 25.91
N SER A 117 14.95 10.76 25.31
CA SER A 117 16.08 9.84 25.41
C SER A 117 16.54 9.71 26.86
N TRP A 118 16.79 8.47 27.29
CA TRP A 118 17.30 8.21 28.62
C TRP A 118 18.70 8.81 28.78
N GLN A 119 18.86 9.74 29.72
CA GLN A 119 20.16 10.30 30.08
C GLN A 119 20.57 9.77 31.45
N SER A 120 21.79 9.20 31.55
CA SER A 120 22.33 8.87 32.86
C SER A 120 22.53 10.15 33.67
N ARG A 121 22.30 10.06 34.99
CA ARG A 121 22.51 11.17 35.90
C ARG A 121 23.99 11.57 35.84
N ARG A 122 24.30 12.83 35.50
CA ARG A 122 25.66 13.35 35.52
C ARG A 122 26.20 13.25 36.95
N ASP A 123 27.19 12.39 37.17
CA ASP A 123 28.02 12.44 38.37
C ASP A 123 28.89 13.70 38.29
N ASN A 124 28.35 14.83 38.74
CA ASN A 124 29.17 15.98 39.09
C ASN A 124 28.80 16.49 40.49
N GLY A 125 29.22 15.72 41.49
CA GLY A 125 29.30 16.14 42.88
C GLY A 125 30.62 15.61 43.45
N GLY A 126 31.62 16.48 43.54
CA GLY A 126 32.96 16.12 44.00
C GLY A 126 32.99 15.56 45.43
N GLY A 127 33.91 14.62 45.69
CA GLY A 127 34.17 14.15 47.04
C GLY A 127 34.98 12.86 47.15
N ARG A 128 36.31 13.02 47.23
CA ARG A 128 37.26 12.27 48.10
C ARG A 128 37.29 10.72 48.06
N LYS A 129 38.46 10.22 47.64
CA LYS A 129 39.23 9.04 48.14
C LYS A 129 38.45 7.98 48.96
N ALA A 130 38.34 6.79 48.41
CA ALA A 130 38.75 5.51 49.02
C ALA A 130 38.46 4.40 48.00
N GLY A 131 39.45 3.67 47.53
CA GLY A 131 39.69 2.37 48.15
C GLY A 131 39.46 1.28 47.11
N ARG A 132 40.56 0.83 46.51
CA ARG A 132 40.81 -0.51 45.96
C ARG A 132 39.80 -1.53 46.51
N HIS A 133 39.21 -2.36 45.64
CA HIS A 133 39.09 -3.82 45.83
C HIS A 133 38.54 -4.48 44.56
N SER A 134 39.42 -5.25 43.93
CA SER A 134 39.14 -6.27 42.93
C SER A 134 38.32 -7.39 43.57
N TRP A 135 37.14 -7.69 43.02
CA TRP A 135 36.39 -8.91 43.34
C TRP A 135 36.05 -9.65 42.05
N GLY A 136 36.64 -10.84 41.93
CA GLY A 136 36.56 -11.70 40.76
C GLY A 136 35.20 -12.37 40.60
N GLY A 137 34.71 -12.37 39.36
CA GLY A 137 33.53 -13.12 38.95
C GLY A 137 33.85 -14.60 38.81
N LYS A 138 33.50 -15.41 39.81
CA LYS A 138 33.36 -16.86 39.67
C LYS A 138 32.06 -17.16 38.92
N LYS A 139 32.19 -17.65 37.68
CA LYS A 139 31.10 -18.29 36.92
C LYS A 139 30.47 -19.42 37.74
N LYS A 140 29.13 -19.46 37.79
CA LYS A 140 28.38 -20.69 38.10
C LYS A 140 27.43 -20.98 36.94
N LYS A 141 27.70 -22.11 36.27
CA LYS A 141 26.77 -22.81 35.37
C LYS A 141 25.70 -23.50 36.23
N LYS A 142 24.44 -23.37 35.83
CA LYS A 142 23.46 -24.47 35.86
C LYS A 142 22.57 -24.28 34.64
#